data_AF-A0A1F0MUW2-F1
#
_entry.id   AF-A0A1F0MUW2-F1
#
_cell.length_a   1.000
_cell.length_b   1.000
_cell.length_c   1.000
_cell.angle_alpha   90.00
_cell.angle_beta   90.00
_cell.angle_gamma   90.00
#
_symmetry.space_group_name_H-M   'P 1'
#
loop_
_entity.id
_entity.type
_entity.pdbx_description
1 polymer ?
#
loop_
_entity_poly.entity_id
_entity_poly.type
_entity_poly.pdbx_seq_one_letter_code
_entity_poly.pdbx_strand_id
1 'polypeptide(L)'
;MSTEMSNVVGAWSGIALPSRADASEGIVEVAGTTVRFGELELDYEGPAASGSFTPESFTLRSVTTRVSGEAYVLAGSLFGQRSPLSLPEGLCAAVLVVEPGAEIAFACDEELAYAMVACTEGLRFDNVAVPAGSFGRTRAGHATHALKNTATQQAVAVVLGSRPASAR
;
A
#
# COMPACT_ATOMS: atom_id res chain seq x y z
N MET A 1 -3.78 14.32 8.53
CA MET A 1 -2.33 14.57 8.75
C MET A 1 -1.63 14.16 7.47
N SER A 2 -0.83 15.04 6.87
CA SER A 2 -0.01 14.71 5.69
C SER A 2 1.39 14.35 6.17
N THR A 3 1.87 13.15 5.83
CA THR A 3 3.20 12.67 6.21
C THR A 3 4.13 12.76 4.99
N GLU A 4 5.26 13.45 5.13
CA GLU A 4 6.28 13.59 4.09
C GLU A 4 7.00 12.23 3.87
N MET A 5 6.94 11.69 2.65
CA MET A 5 7.39 10.32 2.34
C MET A 5 8.64 10.22 1.45
N SER A 6 9.19 11.35 0.99
CA SER A 6 10.30 11.40 0.02
C SER A 6 11.56 10.64 0.49
N ASN A 7 11.71 10.37 1.79
CA ASN A 7 12.82 9.59 2.36
C ASN A 7 12.51 8.10 2.61
N VAL A 8 11.29 7.63 2.28
CA VAL A 8 10.78 6.31 2.69
C VAL A 8 10.66 5.36 1.51
N VAL A 9 9.99 5.79 0.43
CA VAL A 9 9.77 4.97 -0.78
C VAL A 9 10.02 5.81 -2.03
N GLY A 10 11.28 6.18 -2.27
CA GLY A 10 11.80 6.73 -3.53
C GLY A 10 10.92 7.82 -4.16
N ALA A 11 10.08 7.43 -5.12
CA ALA A 11 9.24 8.35 -5.88
C ALA A 11 7.91 8.74 -5.21
N TRP A 12 7.54 8.24 -4.03
CA TRP A 12 6.36 8.72 -3.30
C TRP A 12 6.73 9.89 -2.38
N SER A 13 6.06 11.04 -2.54
CA SER A 13 6.39 12.30 -1.84
C SER A 13 5.46 12.61 -0.66
N GLY A 14 4.21 12.12 -0.68
CA GLY A 14 3.23 12.42 0.38
C GLY A 14 2.11 11.41 0.49
N ILE A 15 1.61 11.19 1.70
CA ILE A 15 0.42 10.37 1.98
C ILE A 15 -0.51 11.12 2.93
N ALA A 16 -1.78 11.22 2.53
CA ALA A 16 -2.88 11.58 3.43
C ALA A 16 -3.67 10.32 3.74
N LEU A 17 -3.59 9.86 4.99
CA LEU A 17 -4.21 8.60 5.39
C LEU A 17 -5.73 8.74 5.54
N PRO A 18 -6.49 7.71 5.13
CA PRO A 18 -7.93 7.66 5.39
C PRO A 18 -8.19 7.62 6.90
N SER A 19 -9.25 8.28 7.34
CA SER A 19 -9.60 8.35 8.77
C SER A 19 -10.33 7.09 9.26
N ARG A 20 -10.84 6.25 8.34
CA ARG A 20 -11.62 5.05 8.65
C ARG A 20 -11.36 3.90 7.66
N ALA A 21 -11.63 2.67 8.09
CA ALA A 21 -11.39 1.47 7.30
C ALA A 21 -12.34 1.29 6.10
N ASP A 22 -13.57 1.78 6.23
CA ASP A 22 -14.61 1.82 5.19
C ASP A 22 -14.31 2.83 4.07
N ALA A 23 -13.30 3.69 4.24
CA ALA A 23 -12.83 4.60 3.19
C ALA A 23 -11.99 3.90 2.10
N SER A 24 -11.91 2.57 2.13
CA SER A 24 -11.17 1.73 1.18
C SER A 24 -12.03 1.12 0.08
N GLU A 25 -13.23 1.67 -0.15
CA GLU A 25 -14.08 1.35 -1.30
C GLU A 25 -14.29 2.60 -2.17
N GLY A 26 -14.24 2.44 -3.50
CA GLY A 26 -14.57 3.53 -4.39
C GLY A 26 -13.84 3.50 -5.73
N ILE A 27 -13.71 4.69 -6.32
CA ILE A 27 -13.01 4.93 -7.58
C ILE A 27 -11.59 5.39 -7.24
N VAL A 28 -10.60 4.83 -7.94
CA VAL A 28 -9.25 5.39 -7.95
C VAL A 28 -9.20 6.45 -9.03
N GLU A 29 -8.73 7.64 -8.66
CA GLU A 29 -8.55 8.75 -9.58
C GLU A 29 -7.09 9.20 -9.52
N VAL A 30 -6.50 9.49 -10.67
CA VAL A 30 -5.23 10.21 -10.74
C VAL A 30 -5.45 11.55 -11.41
N ALA A 31 -4.91 12.61 -10.81
CA ALA A 31 -4.94 13.96 -11.36
C ALA A 31 -3.60 14.65 -11.07
N GLY A 32 -2.85 14.97 -12.12
CA GLY A 32 -1.52 15.54 -11.95
C GLY A 32 -0.59 14.46 -11.39
N THR A 33 -0.07 14.69 -10.20
CA THR A 33 0.88 13.79 -9.52
C THR A 33 0.29 13.17 -8.25
N THR A 34 -1.04 13.16 -8.13
CA THR A 34 -1.75 12.67 -6.96
C THR A 34 -2.71 11.56 -7.36
N VAL A 35 -2.58 10.39 -6.71
CA VAL A 35 -3.52 9.27 -6.78
C VAL A 35 -4.44 9.35 -5.58
N ARG A 36 -5.76 9.32 -5.81
CA ARG A 36 -6.81 9.39 -4.81
C ARG A 36 -7.61 8.09 -4.79
N PHE A 37 -7.95 7.63 -3.60
CA PHE A 37 -8.86 6.50 -3.39
C PHE A 37 -9.66 6.70 -2.10
N GLY A 38 -10.92 7.10 -2.23
CA GLY A 38 -11.71 7.55 -1.09
C GLY A 38 -11.06 8.77 -0.42
N GLU A 39 -10.70 8.62 0.86
CA GLU A 39 -9.97 9.64 1.63
C GLU A 39 -8.43 9.52 1.52
N LEU A 40 -7.93 8.43 0.95
CA LEU A 40 -6.50 8.23 0.75
C LEU A 40 -6.02 9.12 -0.41
N GLU A 41 -5.00 9.93 -0.16
CA GLU A 41 -4.27 10.66 -1.19
C GLU A 41 -2.80 10.24 -1.16
N LEU A 42 -2.24 9.94 -2.34
CA LEU A 42 -0.86 9.54 -2.53
C LEU A 42 -0.21 10.44 -3.58
N ASP A 43 0.78 11.20 -3.16
CA ASP A 43 1.56 12.06 -4.05
C ASP A 43 2.82 11.34 -4.51
N TYR A 44 3.12 11.43 -5.80
CA TYR A 44 4.34 10.88 -6.39
C TYR A 44 5.14 11.94 -7.16
N GLU A 45 6.42 11.68 -7.36
CA GLU A 45 7.29 12.48 -8.22
C GLU A 45 7.35 11.87 -9.62
N GLY A 46 7.10 12.67 -10.66
CA GLY A 46 7.14 12.19 -12.04
C GLY A 46 6.22 12.97 -12.98
N PRO A 47 6.01 12.46 -14.20
CA PRO A 47 5.06 13.04 -15.13
C PRO A 47 3.64 13.03 -14.57
N ALA A 48 2.93 14.12 -14.84
CA ALA A 48 1.51 14.22 -14.54
C ALA A 48 0.72 13.17 -15.33
N ALA A 49 -0.20 12.50 -14.66
CA ALA A 49 -1.14 11.56 -15.24
C ALA A 49 -2.58 12.00 -14.96
N SER A 50 -3.51 11.48 -15.75
CA SER A 50 -4.93 11.63 -15.51
C SER A 50 -5.68 10.36 -15.89
N GLY A 51 -6.70 10.04 -15.11
CA GLY A 51 -7.53 8.87 -15.35
C GLY A 51 -8.27 8.44 -14.11
N SER A 52 -9.27 7.58 -14.28
CA SER A 52 -9.96 6.96 -13.17
C SER A 52 -10.37 5.54 -13.53
N PHE A 53 -10.47 4.70 -12.51
CA PHE A 53 -10.98 3.35 -12.66
C PHE A 53 -11.53 2.84 -11.32
N THR A 54 -12.41 1.86 -11.37
CA THR A 54 -12.86 1.15 -10.17
C THR A 54 -11.95 -0.06 -9.97
N PRO A 55 -11.12 -0.12 -8.91
CA PRO A 55 -10.32 -1.30 -8.63
C PRO A 55 -11.24 -2.45 -8.20
N GLU A 56 -10.98 -3.64 -8.74
CA GLU A 56 -11.62 -4.85 -8.24
C GLU A 56 -10.93 -5.28 -6.94
N SER A 57 -11.72 -5.51 -5.89
CA SER A 57 -11.20 -6.11 -4.67
C SER A 57 -10.86 -7.57 -4.93
N PHE A 58 -9.80 -8.04 -4.28
CA PHE A 58 -9.48 -9.45 -4.27
C PHE A 58 -9.15 -9.92 -2.86
N THR A 59 -9.51 -11.16 -2.58
CA THR A 59 -9.37 -11.74 -1.25
C THR A 59 -7.91 -12.06 -0.95
N LEU A 60 -7.40 -11.49 0.14
CA LEU A 60 -6.14 -11.90 0.75
C LEU A 60 -6.37 -13.20 1.52
N ARG A 61 -5.60 -14.23 1.22
CA ARG A 61 -5.67 -15.52 1.92
C ARG A 61 -4.49 -15.68 2.86
N SER A 62 -4.77 -16.24 4.03
CA SER A 62 -3.73 -16.67 4.96
C SER A 62 -2.96 -17.84 4.36
N VAL A 63 -1.76 -18.09 4.89
CA VAL A 63 -1.02 -19.35 4.74
C VAL A 63 -1.89 -20.56 5.10
N THR A 64 -2.88 -20.38 5.98
CA THR A 64 -3.85 -21.42 6.37
C THR A 64 -5.10 -21.49 5.48
N THR A 65 -5.11 -20.82 4.33
CA THR A 65 -6.23 -20.70 3.35
C THR A 65 -7.48 -19.94 3.82
N ARG A 66 -7.51 -19.48 5.08
CA ARG A 66 -8.59 -18.62 5.60
C ARG A 66 -8.56 -17.24 4.96
N VAL A 67 -9.75 -16.70 4.65
CA VAL A 67 -9.91 -15.28 4.26
C VAL A 67 -9.29 -14.41 5.36
N SER A 68 -8.29 -13.62 4.96
CA SER A 68 -7.47 -12.77 5.86
C SER A 68 -7.73 -11.29 5.65
N GLY A 69 -8.54 -10.95 4.67
CA GLY A 69 -8.81 -9.57 4.29
C GLY A 69 -9.04 -9.41 2.80
N GLU A 70 -9.02 -8.17 2.37
CA GLU A 70 -9.17 -7.74 0.98
C GLU A 70 -8.04 -6.78 0.61
N ALA A 71 -7.72 -6.72 -0.67
CA ALA A 71 -6.79 -5.75 -1.21
C ALA A 71 -7.31 -5.10 -2.49
N TYR A 72 -6.84 -3.88 -2.72
CA TYR A 72 -7.15 -3.04 -3.87
C TYR A 72 -5.83 -2.54 -4.45
N VAL A 73 -5.51 -2.87 -5.70
CA VAL A 73 -4.34 -2.31 -6.38
C VAL A 73 -4.72 -0.98 -7.02
N LEU A 74 -4.12 0.10 -6.53
CA LEU A 74 -4.42 1.46 -6.99
C LEU A 74 -3.48 1.85 -8.14
N ALA A 75 -2.21 1.47 -8.03
CA ALA A 75 -1.15 1.85 -8.95
C ALA A 75 -0.22 0.67 -9.26
N GLY A 76 0.29 0.62 -10.49
CA GLY A 76 1.29 -0.36 -10.90
C GLY A 76 0.78 -1.79 -10.88
N SER A 77 1.64 -2.73 -10.50
CA SER A 77 1.30 -4.16 -10.36
C SER A 77 1.73 -4.67 -8.99
N LEU A 78 0.81 -5.30 -8.25
CA LEU A 78 1.05 -5.87 -6.92
C LEU A 78 0.06 -7.03 -6.70
N PHE A 79 0.45 -8.06 -5.94
CA PHE A 79 -0.41 -9.24 -5.70
C PHE A 79 -0.91 -9.96 -6.96
N GLY A 80 -0.19 -9.84 -8.08
CA GLY A 80 -0.63 -10.39 -9.38
C GLY A 80 -1.76 -9.61 -10.06
N GLN A 81 -2.22 -8.51 -9.45
CA GLN A 81 -3.18 -7.57 -10.02
C GLN A 81 -2.45 -6.36 -10.61
N ARG A 82 -3.02 -5.76 -11.65
CA ARG A 82 -2.44 -4.59 -12.35
C ARG A 82 -3.48 -3.48 -12.47
N SER A 83 -3.10 -2.28 -12.05
CA SER A 83 -3.87 -1.06 -12.28
C SER A 83 -3.82 -0.68 -13.77
N PRO A 84 -4.95 -0.26 -14.38
CA PRO A 84 -4.98 0.24 -15.75
C PRO A 84 -4.44 1.68 -15.87
N LEU A 85 -4.14 2.36 -14.76
CA LEU A 85 -3.59 3.71 -14.78
C LEU A 85 -2.17 3.71 -15.36
N SER A 86 -1.95 4.61 -16.33
CA SER A 86 -0.63 4.85 -16.91
C SER A 86 0.19 5.76 -15.98
N LEU A 87 0.78 5.17 -14.96
CA LEU A 87 1.69 5.83 -14.01
C LEU A 87 3.16 5.58 -14.38
N PRO A 88 4.10 6.37 -13.84
CA PRO A 88 5.53 6.14 -14.04
C PRO A 88 5.94 4.70 -13.73
N GLU A 89 6.83 4.15 -14.55
CA GLU A 89 7.28 2.77 -14.41
C GLU A 89 7.96 2.54 -13.05
N GLY A 90 7.62 1.43 -12.40
CA GLY A 90 8.17 1.08 -11.10
C GLY A 90 7.44 1.69 -9.91
N LEU A 91 6.40 2.51 -10.09
CA LEU A 91 5.48 2.90 -9.03
C LEU A 91 4.38 1.85 -8.85
N CYS A 92 4.16 1.41 -7.61
CA CYS A 92 3.02 0.59 -7.27
C CYS A 92 2.43 0.98 -5.90
N ALA A 93 1.11 0.84 -5.77
CA ALA A 93 0.40 1.10 -4.52
C ALA A 93 -0.80 0.16 -4.39
N ALA A 94 -1.01 -0.36 -3.18
CA ALA A 94 -2.16 -1.17 -2.85
C ALA A 94 -2.68 -0.84 -1.44
N VAL A 95 -4.00 -0.85 -1.28
CA VAL A 95 -4.66 -0.78 0.03
C VAL A 95 -4.99 -2.20 0.46
N LEU A 96 -4.73 -2.51 1.73
CA LEU A 96 -5.05 -3.77 2.36
C LEU A 96 -5.99 -3.53 3.52
N VAL A 97 -7.12 -4.24 3.52
CA VAL A 97 -8.05 -4.34 4.64
C VAL A 97 -7.84 -5.71 5.26
N VAL A 98 -7.34 -5.76 6.50
CA VAL A 98 -6.89 -6.99 7.16
C VAL A 98 -7.82 -7.36 8.30
N GLU A 99 -8.34 -8.59 8.27
CA GLU A 99 -9.25 -9.11 9.29
C GLU A 99 -8.57 -9.22 10.67
N PRO A 100 -9.31 -9.11 11.79
CA PRO A 100 -8.78 -9.30 13.13
C PRO A 100 -8.05 -10.64 13.28
N GLY A 101 -6.81 -10.60 13.79
CA GLY A 101 -5.99 -11.80 13.99
C GLY A 101 -5.44 -12.42 12.71
N ALA A 102 -5.71 -11.84 11.54
CA ALA A 102 -5.22 -12.35 10.28
C ALA A 102 -3.73 -12.05 10.06
N GLU A 103 -3.08 -12.94 9.32
CA GLU A 103 -1.68 -12.83 8.93
C GLU A 103 -1.55 -13.16 7.44
N ILE A 104 -1.02 -12.20 6.71
CA ILE A 104 -0.89 -12.19 5.25
C ILE A 104 0.59 -12.18 4.93
N ALA A 105 1.02 -13.12 4.08
CA ALA A 105 2.34 -13.08 3.47
C ALA A 105 2.19 -12.63 2.02
N PHE A 106 3.04 -11.71 1.57
CA PHE A 106 3.00 -11.22 0.21
C PHE A 106 4.38 -11.15 -0.41
N ALA A 107 4.45 -11.49 -1.69
CA ALA A 107 5.68 -11.43 -2.46
C ALA A 107 5.87 -10.04 -3.05
N CYS A 108 7.10 -9.56 -2.99
CA CYS A 108 7.55 -8.27 -3.50
C CYS A 108 8.56 -8.49 -4.63
N ASP A 109 8.56 -7.59 -5.61
CA ASP A 109 9.59 -7.54 -6.63
C ASP A 109 10.91 -7.04 -6.02
N GLU A 110 11.98 -7.82 -6.14
CA GLU A 110 13.28 -7.47 -5.54
C GLU A 110 13.89 -6.21 -6.16
N GLU A 111 13.44 -5.78 -7.35
CA GLU A 111 13.88 -4.53 -7.99
C GLU A 111 13.25 -3.28 -7.37
N LEU A 112 12.19 -3.44 -6.56
CA LEU A 112 11.45 -2.34 -5.96
C LEU A 112 11.71 -2.26 -4.44
N ALA A 113 11.81 -1.04 -3.94
CA ALA A 113 11.74 -0.77 -2.52
C ALA A 113 10.27 -0.63 -2.13
N TYR A 114 9.87 -1.19 -0.98
CA TYR A 114 8.51 -1.09 -0.49
C TYR A 114 8.46 -0.49 0.91
N ALA A 115 7.36 0.17 1.23
CA ALA A 115 6.96 0.44 2.61
C ALA A 115 5.48 0.12 2.81
N MET A 116 5.16 -0.22 4.05
CA MET A 116 3.79 -0.37 4.53
C MET A 116 3.50 0.77 5.49
N VAL A 117 2.47 1.55 5.19
CA VAL A 117 1.95 2.60 6.06
C VAL A 117 0.74 2.06 6.80
N ALA A 118 0.77 2.13 8.13
CA ALA A 118 -0.36 1.72 8.95
C ALA A 118 -1.36 2.87 9.04
N CYS A 119 -2.57 2.69 8.48
CA CYS A 119 -3.65 3.67 8.62
C CYS A 119 -4.35 3.54 9.98
N THR A 120 -4.37 2.32 10.52
CA THR A 120 -5.01 1.98 11.79
C THR A 120 -4.03 1.33 12.74
N GLU A 121 -4.37 1.34 14.03
CA GLU A 121 -3.58 0.68 15.07
C GLU A 121 -3.59 -0.86 14.96
N GLY A 122 -2.61 -1.49 15.60
CA GLY A 122 -2.55 -2.94 15.75
C GLY A 122 -1.94 -3.70 14.58
N LEU A 123 -1.33 -3.01 13.61
CA LEU A 123 -0.59 -3.64 12.52
C LEU A 123 0.84 -3.98 12.92
N ARG A 124 1.29 -5.15 12.49
CA ARG A 124 2.68 -5.59 12.56
C ARG A 124 3.20 -5.93 11.18
N PHE A 125 4.38 -5.42 10.86
CA PHE A 125 5.09 -5.68 9.61
C PHE A 125 6.38 -6.42 9.90
N ASP A 126 6.58 -7.60 9.32
CA ASP A 126 7.70 -8.50 9.60
C ASP A 126 7.92 -8.68 11.12
N ASN A 127 6.79 -8.86 11.84
CA ASN A 127 6.70 -8.99 13.30
C ASN A 127 7.11 -7.75 14.12
N VAL A 128 7.35 -6.61 13.48
CA VAL A 128 7.58 -5.31 14.11
C VAL A 128 6.27 -4.53 14.18
N ALA A 129 5.94 -3.98 15.34
CA ALA A 129 4.75 -3.13 15.48
C ALA A 129 4.93 -1.83 14.69
N VAL A 130 3.93 -1.47 13.88
CA VAL A 130 3.88 -0.22 13.11
C VAL A 130 2.69 0.59 13.63
N PRO A 131 2.92 1.65 14.42
CA PRO A 131 1.85 2.50 14.93
C PRO A 131 1.05 3.17 13.80
N ALA A 132 -0.20 3.54 14.05
CA ALA A 132 -0.98 4.27 13.06
C ALA A 132 -0.29 5.60 12.69
N GLY A 133 -0.32 5.96 11.41
CA GLY A 133 0.40 7.12 10.89
C GLY A 133 1.89 6.89 10.69
N SER A 134 2.42 5.73 11.08
CA SER A 134 3.83 5.37 10.88
C SER A 134 4.00 4.40 9.72
N PHE A 135 5.25 4.23 9.28
CA PHE A 135 5.61 3.33 8.19
C PHE A 135 6.64 2.29 8.63
N GLY A 136 6.53 1.08 8.08
CA GLY A 136 7.56 0.06 8.10
C GLY A 136 8.14 -0.10 6.69
N ARG A 137 9.48 -0.03 6.55
CA ARG A 137 10.14 -0.23 5.25
C ARG A 137 10.53 -1.69 5.08
N THR A 138 10.40 -2.22 3.87
CA THR A 138 10.93 -3.54 3.55
C THR A 138 12.45 -3.56 3.62
N ARG A 139 12.99 -4.70 4.03
CA ARG A 139 14.43 -4.96 4.01
C ARG A 139 14.83 -5.36 2.60
N ALA A 140 15.86 -4.70 2.06
CA ALA A 140 16.45 -5.09 0.78
C ALA A 140 16.82 -6.59 0.77
N GLY A 141 16.51 -7.29 -0.33
CA GLY A 141 16.82 -8.70 -0.54
C GLY A 141 15.86 -9.70 0.15
N HIS A 142 14.69 -9.27 0.63
CA HIS A 142 13.63 -10.19 1.07
C HIS A 142 12.47 -10.12 0.08
N ALA A 143 12.24 -11.22 -0.65
CA ALA A 143 11.17 -11.30 -1.64
C ALA A 143 9.77 -11.48 -1.02
N THR A 144 9.66 -11.66 0.31
CA THR A 144 8.38 -11.95 0.97
C THR A 144 8.30 -11.24 2.32
N HIS A 145 7.19 -10.54 2.55
CA HIS A 145 6.91 -9.80 3.77
C HIS A 145 5.62 -10.28 4.44
N ALA A 146 5.58 -10.18 5.76
CA ALA A 146 4.43 -10.58 6.56
C ALA A 146 3.74 -9.35 7.17
N LEU A 147 2.43 -9.24 6.96
CA LEU A 147 1.56 -8.27 7.60
C LEU A 147 0.57 -8.99 8.53
N LYS A 148 0.52 -8.57 9.78
CA LYS A 148 -0.37 -9.15 10.78
C LYS A 148 -1.22 -8.09 11.45
N ASN A 149 -2.52 -8.35 11.54
CA ASN A 149 -3.42 -7.58 12.37
C ASN A 149 -3.54 -8.21 13.76
N THR A 150 -3.08 -7.48 14.77
CA THR A 150 -3.16 -7.85 16.19
C THR A 150 -4.27 -7.14 16.95
N ALA A 151 -5.01 -6.25 16.29
CA ALA A 151 -6.20 -5.62 16.84
C ALA A 151 -7.40 -6.59 16.85
N THR A 152 -8.42 -6.20 17.61
CA THR A 152 -9.73 -6.87 17.64
C THR A 152 -10.68 -6.37 16.54
N GLN A 153 -10.25 -5.38 15.76
CA GLN A 153 -10.99 -4.77 14.66
C GLN A 153 -10.22 -4.91 13.35
N GLN A 154 -10.91 -4.74 12.21
CA GLN A 154 -10.25 -4.68 10.91
C GLN A 154 -9.23 -3.56 10.90
N ALA A 155 -8.08 -3.83 10.29
CA ALA A 155 -6.99 -2.88 10.18
C ALA A 155 -6.74 -2.53 8.72
N VAL A 156 -6.37 -1.28 8.45
CA VAL A 156 -6.05 -0.81 7.10
C VAL A 156 -4.58 -0.44 6.98
N ALA A 157 -3.96 -0.96 5.94
CA ALA A 157 -2.58 -0.69 5.57
C ALA A 157 -2.51 -0.21 4.12
N VAL A 158 -1.54 0.63 3.81
CA VAL A 158 -1.18 0.98 2.43
C VAL A 158 0.21 0.45 2.16
N VAL A 159 0.35 -0.41 1.15
CA VAL A 159 1.65 -0.83 0.64
C VAL A 159 2.01 0.05 -0.54
N LEU A 160 3.17 0.68 -0.45
CA LEU A 160 3.76 1.51 -1.49
C LEU A 160 5.03 0.85 -1.97
N GLY A 161 5.26 0.85 -3.27
CA GLY A 161 6.53 0.46 -3.86
C GLY A 161 6.98 1.48 -4.89
N SER A 162 8.30 1.67 -4.96
CA SER A 162 8.94 2.45 -6.00
C SER A 162 10.31 1.87 -6.33
N ARG A 163 10.80 2.12 -7.55
CA ARG A 163 12.21 1.86 -7.85
C ARG A 163 13.06 2.70 -6.88
N PRO A 164 14.09 2.11 -6.24
CA PRO A 164 14.98 2.89 -5.41
C PRO A 164 15.59 4.01 -6.27
N ALA A 165 15.64 5.22 -5.73
CA ALA A 165 16.39 6.29 -6.37
C ALA A 165 17.82 5.76 -6.54
N SER A 166 18.24 5.55 -7.79
CA SER A 166 19.60 5.12 -8.08
C SER A 166 20.53 6.10 -7.40
N ALA A 167 21.29 5.63 -6.40
CA ALA A 167 22.31 6.43 -5.74
C ALA A 167 23.22 6.99 -6.84
N ARG A 168 23.15 8.31 -7.04
CA ARG A 168 24.18 9.03 -7.79
C ARG A 168 25.41 9.19 -6.92
#